data_AF-A0A7V5BNK4-F1
#
_entry.id   AF-A0A7V5BNK4-F1
#
_cell.length_a   1.000
_cell.length_b   1.000
_cell.length_c   1.000
_cell.angle_alpha   90.00
_cell.angle_beta   90.00
_cell.angle_gamma   90.00
#
_symmetry.space_group_name_H-M   'P 1'
#
loop_
_entity.id
_entity.type
_entity.pdbx_description
1 polymer ?
#
loop_
_entity_poly.entity_id
_entity_poly.type
_entity_poly.pdbx_seq_one_letter_code
_entity_poly.pdbx_strand_id
1 'polypeptide(L)'
;MLDPTPVYTESGTPGTRGVCPVCGTKMFRMGYTPAHEGLPKPEPKPKTKSTKKTSSSRKTPSRGRKSKAPAQRQGKLVIVESPAKARTIGRFLGRGYQVKASVGHVRDLYKSKLSVDIDHDFEPIYYVPRDKKKIVKELKEAVDAAEEVYLATDPDREGEAIAWHVQQATGLEPERARRVVFHEITKSAVDEAFRHARGIDMQLVDAQQARRILDRLVGYKISPLLWRNVRRGLSAGRVQSVALRLIVEREREIEAFVPEEYWSILADLAKREPEKRHFLAKLHRIDGKKFKISTGEEAKRIVAELEQAEWVVTQVKKGTRQRRPYPPFTTSTMQMEASRKLNFTARRTMRTAQSLYEGVKLGDQGAVGLITYMRTDSTNVAKEAQAQAREFIADRYGDAFLPKKPPIYKTKARSAQEAHEAIRPTS
;
A
#
# COMPACT_ATOMS: atom_id res chain seq x y z
N MET A 1 -47.05 -9.29 7.53
CA MET A 1 -47.08 -9.91 8.88
C MET A 1 -48.37 -10.70 8.93
N LEU A 2 -48.35 -11.98 9.30
CA LEU A 2 -49.56 -12.76 9.57
C LEU A 2 -50.12 -12.37 10.94
N ASP A 3 -51.45 -12.33 11.05
CA ASP A 3 -52.21 -12.01 12.25
C ASP A 3 -51.76 -10.73 12.98
N PRO A 4 -51.77 -9.56 12.29
CA PRO A 4 -51.36 -8.31 12.91
C PRO A 4 -52.34 -7.89 14.01
N THR A 5 -51.86 -7.82 15.25
CA THR A 5 -52.61 -7.39 16.43
C THR A 5 -52.08 -6.05 16.93
N PRO A 6 -52.93 -5.01 17.03
CA PRO A 6 -52.55 -3.73 17.61
C PRO A 6 -52.40 -3.86 19.13
N VAL A 7 -51.33 -3.27 19.68
CA VAL A 7 -50.99 -3.34 21.12
C VAL A 7 -50.36 -2.03 21.60
N TYR A 8 -50.53 -1.72 22.87
CA TYR A 8 -49.74 -0.68 23.56
C TYR A 8 -48.66 -1.33 24.42
N THR A 9 -47.47 -0.71 24.46
CA THR A 9 -46.42 -1.05 25.43
C THR A 9 -46.81 -0.60 26.84
N GLU A 10 -46.12 -1.09 27.88
CA GLU A 10 -46.36 -0.67 29.27
C GLU A 10 -46.18 0.84 29.50
N SER A 11 -45.43 1.51 28.64
CA SER A 11 -45.25 2.97 28.63
C SER A 11 -46.31 3.72 27.79
N GLY A 12 -47.33 3.02 27.27
CA GLY A 12 -48.40 3.60 26.46
C GLY A 12 -48.02 3.92 25.01
N THR A 13 -46.91 3.39 24.49
CA THR A 13 -46.49 3.60 23.09
C THR A 13 -47.16 2.58 22.16
N PRO A 14 -47.78 2.98 21.03
CA PRO A 14 -48.48 2.07 20.13
C PRO A 14 -47.53 1.24 19.27
N GLY A 15 -47.92 0.00 18.99
CA GLY A 15 -47.22 -0.87 18.05
C GLY A 15 -48.07 -2.06 17.60
N THR A 16 -47.62 -2.75 16.56
CA THR A 16 -48.32 -3.92 16.00
C THR A 16 -47.45 -5.15 16.16
N ARG A 17 -48.04 -6.23 16.70
CA ARG A 17 -47.40 -7.54 16.86
C ARG A 17 -48.00 -8.52 15.85
N GLY A 18 -47.22 -9.50 15.44
CA GLY A 18 -47.67 -10.59 14.58
C GLY A 18 -46.49 -11.44 14.13
N VAL A 19 -46.67 -12.26 13.11
CA VAL A 19 -45.69 -13.29 12.74
C VAL A 19 -45.16 -13.09 11.32
N CYS A 20 -43.89 -13.44 11.09
CA CYS A 20 -43.31 -13.45 9.75
C CYS A 20 -43.91 -14.61 8.93
N PRO A 21 -44.53 -14.35 7.75
CA PRO A 21 -45.12 -15.40 6.92
C PRO A 21 -44.11 -16.40 6.35
N VAL A 22 -42.82 -16.05 6.32
CA VAL A 22 -41.77 -16.87 5.71
C VAL A 22 -41.07 -17.78 6.73
N CYS A 23 -40.86 -17.30 7.96
CA CYS A 23 -40.05 -18.01 8.95
C CYS A 23 -40.68 -18.16 10.33
N GLY A 24 -41.94 -17.76 10.53
CA GLY A 24 -42.64 -17.94 11.80
C GLY A 24 -42.13 -17.09 12.96
N THR A 25 -41.16 -16.19 12.74
CA THR A 25 -40.59 -15.35 13.80
C THR A 25 -41.59 -14.28 14.23
N LYS A 26 -41.77 -14.09 15.55
CA LYS A 26 -42.57 -13.00 16.12
C LYS A 26 -41.93 -11.65 15.77
N MET A 27 -42.70 -10.77 15.17
CA MET A 27 -42.29 -9.43 14.78
C MET A 27 -43.05 -8.38 15.59
N PHE A 28 -42.40 -7.24 15.81
CA PHE A 28 -43.01 -6.08 16.46
C PHE A 28 -42.61 -4.82 15.68
N ARG A 29 -43.60 -4.01 15.31
CA ARG A 29 -43.36 -2.75 14.58
C ARG A 29 -43.99 -1.61 15.37
N MET A 30 -43.18 -0.60 15.70
CA MET A 30 -43.63 0.61 16.37
C MET A 30 -44.43 1.49 15.42
N GLY A 31 -45.49 2.10 15.90
CA GLY A 31 -46.31 3.03 15.12
C GLY A 31 -47.80 2.87 15.40
N TYR A 32 -48.52 3.98 15.25
CA TYR A 32 -49.98 3.99 15.32
C TYR A 32 -50.56 3.55 13.98
N THR A 33 -51.67 2.81 14.03
CA THR A 33 -52.49 2.44 12.87
C THR A 33 -53.97 2.63 13.23
N PRO A 34 -54.88 2.78 12.25
CA PRO A 34 -56.32 2.91 12.53
C PRO A 34 -56.90 1.77 13.39
N ALA A 35 -56.27 0.59 13.37
CA ALA A 35 -56.65 -0.54 14.23
C ALA A 35 -56.41 -0.29 15.73
N HIS A 36 -55.76 0.81 16.12
CA HIS A 36 -55.61 1.24 17.51
C HIS A 36 -56.76 2.12 18.01
N GLU A 37 -57.70 2.50 17.13
CA GLU A 37 -58.92 3.22 17.53
C GLU A 37 -59.79 2.30 18.40
N GLY A 38 -60.20 2.79 19.57
CA GLY A 38 -61.02 2.03 20.53
C GLY A 38 -60.24 1.09 21.46
N LEU A 39 -58.92 0.93 21.31
CA LEU A 39 -58.12 0.15 22.26
C LEU A 39 -57.78 0.97 23.52
N PRO A 40 -58.01 0.43 24.73
CA PRO A 40 -57.68 1.12 25.97
C PRO A 40 -56.16 1.31 26.08
N LYS A 41 -55.72 2.58 26.15
CA LYS A 41 -54.32 2.94 26.34
C LYS A 41 -53.95 2.78 27.82
N PRO A 42 -52.90 2.01 28.18
CA PRO A 42 -52.49 1.86 29.57
C PRO A 42 -51.96 3.20 30.12
N GLU A 43 -52.40 3.56 31.33
CA GLU A 43 -51.87 4.70 32.06
C GLU A 43 -50.43 4.42 32.51
N PRO A 44 -49.47 5.33 32.29
CA PRO A 44 -48.10 5.14 32.71
C PRO A 44 -48.02 5.14 34.25
N LYS A 45 -47.55 4.04 34.85
CA LYS A 45 -47.36 3.95 36.31
C LYS A 45 -46.39 5.03 36.81
N PRO A 46 -46.74 5.81 37.85
CA PRO A 46 -45.85 6.80 38.42
C PRO A 46 -44.64 6.12 39.08
N LYS A 47 -43.43 6.63 38.80
CA LYS A 47 -42.19 6.20 39.48
C LYS A 47 -42.28 6.57 40.96
N THR A 48 -42.48 5.58 41.82
CA THR A 48 -42.45 5.73 43.27
C THR A 48 -41.05 6.12 43.74
N LYS A 49 -40.94 7.30 44.37
CA LYS A 49 -39.80 7.72 45.19
C LYS A 49 -39.82 6.88 46.47
N SER A 50 -38.83 6.01 46.67
CA SER A 50 -38.67 5.29 47.95
C SER A 50 -38.11 6.23 49.02
N THR A 51 -38.88 6.44 50.08
CA THR A 51 -38.53 7.17 51.30
C THR A 51 -37.58 6.37 52.19
N LYS A 52 -36.64 7.08 52.83
CA LYS A 52 -35.73 6.60 53.87
C LYS A 52 -36.51 6.05 55.08
N LYS A 53 -36.10 4.88 55.59
CA LYS A 53 -36.15 4.56 57.03
C LYS A 53 -34.77 4.11 57.49
N THR A 54 -34.36 4.69 58.62
CA THR A 54 -33.11 4.55 59.34
C THR A 54 -33.03 3.22 60.11
N SER A 55 -31.93 2.48 59.96
CA SER A 55 -31.36 1.67 61.03
C SER A 55 -29.84 1.55 60.84
N SER A 56 -29.13 1.56 61.97
CA SER A 56 -27.70 1.77 62.10
C SER A 56 -26.86 0.62 61.56
N SER A 57 -25.85 0.92 60.75
CA SER A 57 -24.59 0.19 60.81
C SER A 57 -23.41 1.13 60.56
N ARG A 58 -22.46 1.09 61.48
CA ARG A 58 -21.25 1.92 61.53
C ARG A 58 -20.23 1.25 60.59
N LYS A 59 -19.80 1.91 59.49
CA LYS A 59 -18.42 1.86 58.95
C LYS A 59 -18.21 2.70 57.68
N THR A 60 -17.30 3.68 57.83
CA THR A 60 -16.40 4.33 56.84
C THR A 60 -16.98 5.22 55.73
N PRO A 61 -16.52 6.49 55.60
CA PRO A 61 -17.02 7.40 54.57
C PRO A 61 -16.46 7.03 53.20
N SER A 62 -17.35 6.68 52.26
CA SER A 62 -16.99 6.61 50.84
C SER A 62 -16.80 8.02 50.29
N ARG A 63 -15.57 8.30 49.87
CA ARG A 63 -15.18 9.54 49.21
C ARG A 63 -16.12 9.85 48.05
N GLY A 64 -16.71 11.05 48.08
CA GLY A 64 -17.39 11.64 46.93
C GLY A 64 -16.54 11.50 45.68
N ARG A 65 -17.19 11.13 44.57
CA ARG A 65 -16.60 11.03 43.24
C ARG A 65 -16.24 12.45 42.79
N LYS A 66 -15.08 12.94 43.27
CA LYS A 66 -14.40 14.11 42.73
C LYS A 66 -14.31 13.91 41.22
N SER A 67 -14.69 14.92 40.45
CA SER A 67 -14.16 15.12 39.11
C SER A 67 -12.64 14.93 39.23
N LYS A 68 -12.10 13.87 38.61
CA LYS A 68 -10.65 13.69 38.55
C LYS A 68 -10.12 14.96 37.87
N ALA A 69 -9.34 15.75 38.59
CA ALA A 69 -8.39 16.65 37.96
C ALA A 69 -7.66 15.85 36.86
N PRO A 70 -7.36 16.43 35.69
CA PRO A 70 -6.66 15.71 34.63
C PRO A 70 -5.41 15.10 35.26
N ALA A 71 -5.30 13.77 35.19
CA ALA A 71 -4.13 13.07 35.67
C ALA A 71 -2.92 13.73 34.99
N GLN A 72 -1.89 14.08 35.76
CA GLN A 72 -0.70 14.70 35.23
C GLN A 72 -0.13 13.78 34.15
N ARG A 73 -0.17 14.24 32.90
CA ARG A 73 0.35 13.51 31.74
C ARG A 73 1.85 13.32 31.93
N GLN A 74 2.37 12.13 31.64
CA GLN A 74 3.79 11.82 31.80
C GLN A 74 4.28 10.91 30.68
N GLY A 75 5.53 11.10 30.25
CA GLY A 75 6.22 10.23 29.31
C GLY A 75 5.91 10.51 27.84
N LYS A 76 6.62 9.81 26.96
CA LYS A 76 6.55 9.99 25.51
C LYS A 76 5.96 8.75 24.84
N LEU A 77 4.92 8.94 24.03
CA LEU A 77 4.28 7.88 23.25
C LEU A 77 4.70 7.98 21.78
N VAL A 78 5.01 6.85 21.16
CA VAL A 78 5.27 6.74 19.73
C VAL A 78 4.28 5.77 19.12
N ILE A 79 3.53 6.22 18.11
CA ILE A 79 2.57 5.40 17.37
C ILE A 79 3.11 5.15 15.96
N VAL A 80 3.22 3.88 15.59
CA VAL A 80 3.67 3.43 14.26
C VAL A 80 2.60 2.57 13.58
N GLU A 81 2.76 2.30 12.29
CA GLU A 81 1.78 1.52 11.53
C GLU A 81 1.78 0.03 11.91
N SER A 82 2.96 -0.59 12.09
CA SER A 82 3.09 -2.04 12.22
C SER A 82 3.84 -2.48 13.50
N PRO A 83 3.54 -3.68 14.03
CA PRO A 83 4.25 -4.22 15.19
C PRO A 83 5.74 -4.49 14.96
N ALA A 84 6.14 -4.79 13.72
CA ALA A 84 7.56 -4.99 13.38
C ALA A 84 8.33 -3.68 13.53
N LYS A 85 7.81 -2.61 12.91
CA LYS A 85 8.35 -1.25 13.05
C LYS A 85 8.41 -0.79 14.50
N ALA A 86 7.39 -1.12 15.31
CA ALA A 86 7.36 -0.78 16.74
C ALA A 86 8.53 -1.41 17.52
N ARG A 87 8.85 -2.68 17.23
CA ARG A 87 9.97 -3.38 17.87
C ARG A 87 11.32 -2.78 17.46
N THR A 88 11.50 -2.50 16.17
CA THR A 88 12.77 -1.95 15.66
C THR A 88 13.03 -0.55 16.23
N ILE A 89 12.03 0.34 16.18
CA ILE A 89 12.15 1.72 16.70
C ILE A 89 12.29 1.75 18.22
N GLY A 90 11.54 0.90 18.94
CA GLY A 90 11.62 0.82 20.40
C GLY A 90 13.03 0.48 20.91
N ARG A 91 13.83 -0.25 20.13
CA ARG A 91 15.24 -0.51 20.46
C ARG A 91 16.13 0.71 20.36
N PHE A 92 15.87 1.59 19.39
CA PHE A 92 16.68 2.81 19.19
C PHE A 92 16.34 3.90 20.20
N LEU A 93 15.05 4.08 20.51
CA LEU A 93 14.58 5.15 21.41
C LEU A 93 14.79 4.85 22.92
N GLY A 94 14.90 3.57 23.30
CA GLY A 94 15.15 3.16 24.68
C GLY A 94 13.94 3.29 25.62
N ARG A 95 14.20 3.23 26.94
CA ARG A 95 13.15 3.11 27.98
C ARG A 95 12.29 4.36 28.19
N GLY A 96 12.69 5.52 27.65
CA GLY A 96 11.96 6.78 27.79
C GLY A 96 10.72 6.90 26.89
N TYR A 97 10.53 5.96 25.96
CA TYR A 97 9.45 5.98 24.99
C TYR A 97 8.58 4.72 25.09
N GLN A 98 7.27 4.92 25.16
CA GLN A 98 6.31 3.85 24.95
C GLN A 98 6.01 3.75 23.46
N VAL A 99 6.23 2.61 22.82
CA VAL A 99 5.95 2.42 21.39
C VAL A 99 4.73 1.51 21.19
N LYS A 100 3.74 1.98 20.42
CA LYS A 100 2.49 1.28 20.10
C LYS A 100 2.26 1.22 18.58
N ALA A 101 1.50 0.24 18.12
CA ALA A 101 1.18 0.07 16.70
C ALA A 101 -0.32 0.26 16.44
N SER A 102 -0.68 0.98 15.37
CA SER A 102 -2.05 1.14 14.91
C SER A 102 -2.58 -0.05 14.10
N VAL A 103 -1.66 -0.89 13.60
CA VAL A 103 -1.93 -2.02 12.71
C VAL A 103 -2.59 -1.53 11.41
N GLY A 104 -1.98 -0.54 10.77
CA GLY A 104 -2.53 0.11 9.57
C GLY A 104 -3.56 1.20 9.88
N HIS A 105 -4.50 1.38 8.95
CA HIS A 105 -5.64 2.30 9.09
C HIS A 105 -6.56 1.91 10.26
N VAL A 106 -6.96 2.90 11.05
CA VAL A 106 -7.86 2.74 12.22
C VAL A 106 -9.29 3.21 11.96
N ARG A 107 -9.49 3.98 10.88
CA ARG A 107 -10.78 4.48 10.40
C ARG A 107 -10.92 4.13 8.91
N ASP A 108 -12.14 3.93 8.45
CA ASP A 108 -12.45 3.74 7.03
C ASP A 108 -13.85 4.29 6.69
N LEU A 109 -14.18 4.40 5.41
CA LEU A 109 -15.49 4.74 4.90
C LEU A 109 -16.42 3.51 4.98
N TYR A 110 -17.71 3.67 5.29
CA TYR A 110 -18.64 2.53 5.36
C TYR A 110 -18.69 1.75 4.05
N LYS A 111 -18.71 0.42 4.14
CA LYS A 111 -18.79 -0.46 2.96
C LYS A 111 -20.19 -0.49 2.34
N SER A 112 -21.22 -0.30 3.16
CA SER A 112 -22.64 -0.46 2.78
C SER A 112 -23.29 0.80 2.22
N LYS A 113 -22.61 1.95 2.28
CA LYS A 113 -23.14 3.25 1.84
C LYS A 113 -22.03 4.04 1.15
N LEU A 114 -22.41 5.03 0.34
CA LEU A 114 -21.44 5.88 -0.35
C LEU A 114 -20.41 6.50 0.61
N SER A 115 -20.86 6.95 1.79
CA SER A 115 -20.02 7.51 2.86
C SER A 115 -19.25 8.78 2.46
N VAL A 116 -19.75 9.48 1.45
CA VAL A 116 -19.24 10.76 0.96
C VAL A 116 -20.48 11.61 0.72
N ASP A 117 -20.56 12.75 1.36
CA ASP A 117 -21.63 13.72 1.14
C ASP A 117 -21.30 14.59 -0.06
N ILE A 118 -21.90 14.29 -1.22
CA ILE A 118 -21.61 14.99 -2.47
C ILE A 118 -22.15 16.43 -2.44
N ASP A 119 -23.19 16.68 -1.64
CA ASP A 119 -23.89 17.97 -1.62
C ASP A 119 -23.20 18.96 -0.65
N HIS A 120 -22.42 18.45 0.30
CA HIS A 120 -21.66 19.24 1.28
C HIS A 120 -20.15 18.99 1.15
N ASP A 121 -19.54 19.57 0.12
CA ASP A 121 -18.07 19.60 -0.10
C ASP A 121 -17.36 18.24 -0.05
N PHE A 122 -18.04 17.17 -0.46
CA PHE A 122 -17.51 15.80 -0.46
C PHE A 122 -17.13 15.29 0.94
N GLU A 123 -17.79 15.77 2.01
CA GLU A 123 -17.43 15.42 3.38
C GLU A 123 -17.46 13.88 3.59
N PRO A 124 -16.33 13.25 3.95
CA PRO A 124 -16.26 11.82 4.12
C PRO A 124 -16.73 11.37 5.50
N ILE A 125 -17.64 10.41 5.55
CA ILE A 125 -18.12 9.81 6.79
C ILE A 125 -17.27 8.60 7.14
N TYR A 126 -16.30 8.81 8.02
CA TYR A 126 -15.43 7.76 8.54
C TYR A 126 -16.00 7.10 9.80
N TYR A 127 -15.73 5.80 9.95
CA TYR A 127 -16.03 5.04 11.17
C TYR A 127 -14.84 4.18 11.58
N VAL A 128 -14.80 3.76 12.84
CA VAL A 128 -13.82 2.79 13.35
C VAL A 128 -14.34 1.37 13.09
N PRO A 129 -13.67 0.56 12.25
CA PRO A 129 -14.04 -0.83 12.02
C PRO A 129 -14.08 -1.65 13.32
N ARG A 130 -14.96 -2.67 13.39
CA ARG A 130 -15.18 -3.45 14.62
C ARG A 130 -13.90 -4.09 15.15
N ASP A 131 -13.08 -4.62 14.25
CA ASP A 131 -11.77 -5.23 14.52
C ASP A 131 -10.72 -4.22 15.02
N LYS A 132 -10.92 -2.91 14.78
CA LYS A 132 -10.03 -1.83 15.21
C LYS A 132 -10.44 -1.18 16.53
N LYS A 133 -11.66 -1.42 17.03
CA LYS A 133 -12.16 -0.78 18.27
C LYS A 133 -11.26 -1.03 19.49
N LYS A 134 -10.74 -2.24 19.65
CA LYS A 134 -9.84 -2.59 20.77
C LYS A 134 -8.54 -1.78 20.68
N ILE A 135 -7.93 -1.74 19.49
CA ILE A 135 -6.69 -1.00 19.23
C ILE A 135 -6.89 0.50 19.47
N VAL A 136 -7.97 1.08 18.94
CA VAL A 136 -8.27 2.52 19.15
C VAL A 136 -8.48 2.84 20.62
N LYS A 137 -9.15 1.96 21.38
CA LYS A 137 -9.29 2.12 22.83
C LYS A 137 -7.94 2.14 23.54
N GLU A 138 -7.07 1.17 23.25
CA GLU A 138 -5.72 1.10 23.83
C GLU A 138 -4.84 2.31 23.44
N LEU A 139 -4.92 2.76 22.18
CA LEU A 139 -4.21 3.96 21.73
C LEU A 139 -4.72 5.21 22.42
N LYS A 140 -6.05 5.34 22.58
CA LYS A 140 -6.66 6.47 23.28
C LYS A 140 -6.21 6.54 24.74
N GLU A 141 -6.23 5.40 25.45
CA GLU A 141 -5.74 5.32 26.83
C GLU A 141 -4.26 5.72 26.93
N ALA A 142 -3.42 5.31 25.98
CA ALA A 142 -2.02 5.72 25.94
C ALA A 142 -1.83 7.21 25.62
N VAL A 143 -2.61 7.76 24.68
CA VAL A 143 -2.61 9.18 24.29
C VAL A 143 -3.04 10.07 25.45
N ASP A 144 -4.05 9.65 26.21
CA ASP A 144 -4.57 10.39 27.36
C ASP A 144 -3.55 10.46 28.51
N ALA A 145 -2.69 9.44 28.64
CA ALA A 145 -1.65 9.36 29.67
C ALA A 145 -0.33 10.05 29.30
N ALA A 146 0.04 10.06 28.02
CA ALA A 146 1.33 10.57 27.55
C ALA A 146 1.38 12.11 27.56
N GLU A 147 2.54 12.68 27.87
CA GLU A 147 2.76 14.13 27.75
C GLU A 147 2.93 14.52 26.27
N GLU A 148 3.86 13.83 25.58
CA GLU A 148 4.15 14.02 24.16
C GLU A 148 3.73 12.80 23.34
N VAL A 149 3.12 13.04 22.17
CA VAL A 149 2.70 11.97 21.25
C VAL A 149 3.35 12.14 19.88
N TYR A 150 4.14 11.16 19.49
CA TYR A 150 4.84 11.09 18.22
C TYR A 150 4.12 10.14 17.25
N LEU A 151 3.83 10.60 16.04
CA LEU A 151 3.22 9.84 14.96
C LEU A 151 4.32 9.48 13.94
N ALA A 152 4.80 8.24 13.99
CA ALA A 152 5.94 7.73 13.21
C ALA A 152 5.51 6.74 12.10
N THR A 153 4.43 7.09 11.40
CA THR A 153 3.95 6.38 10.20
C THR A 153 4.89 6.61 9.01
N ASP A 154 4.70 5.83 7.95
CA ASP A 154 5.56 5.83 6.77
C ASP A 154 5.62 7.20 6.05
N PRO A 155 6.71 7.50 5.33
CA PRO A 155 6.97 8.81 4.73
C PRO A 155 6.22 9.01 3.40
N ASP A 156 4.95 8.61 3.32
CA ASP A 156 4.10 8.80 2.15
C ASP A 156 2.73 9.37 2.54
N ARG A 157 1.91 9.73 1.55
CA ARG A 157 0.56 10.26 1.79
C ARG A 157 -0.35 9.27 2.55
N GLU A 158 -0.13 7.96 2.41
CA GLU A 158 -0.90 6.95 3.14
C GLU A 158 -0.52 6.98 4.62
N GLY A 159 0.77 7.05 4.93
CA GLY A 159 1.27 7.23 6.28
C GLY A 159 0.78 8.53 6.92
N GLU A 160 0.72 9.63 6.16
CA GLU A 160 0.18 10.90 6.65
C GLU A 160 -1.32 10.78 6.98
N ALA A 161 -2.11 10.16 6.11
CA ALA A 161 -3.52 9.90 6.36
C ALA A 161 -3.75 8.98 7.57
N ILE A 162 -2.91 7.95 7.77
CA ILE A 162 -2.96 7.09 8.97
C ILE A 162 -2.69 7.91 10.23
N ALA A 163 -1.67 8.78 10.22
CA ALA A 163 -1.36 9.65 11.35
C ALA A 163 -2.56 10.54 11.69
N TRP A 164 -3.19 11.16 10.69
CA TRP A 164 -4.40 11.95 10.86
C TRP A 164 -5.57 11.12 11.39
N HIS A 165 -5.81 9.93 10.83
CA HIS A 165 -6.89 9.05 11.30
C HIS A 165 -6.69 8.58 12.75
N VAL A 166 -5.45 8.31 13.16
CA VAL A 166 -5.11 7.99 14.55
C VAL A 166 -5.42 9.19 15.44
N GLN A 167 -4.93 10.39 15.10
CA GLN A 167 -5.20 11.61 15.86
C GLN A 167 -6.70 11.82 16.09
N GLN A 168 -7.49 11.72 15.02
CA GLN A 168 -8.94 11.89 15.07
C GLN A 168 -9.65 10.77 15.84
N ALA A 169 -9.19 9.53 15.73
CA ALA A 169 -9.80 8.38 16.41
C ALA A 169 -9.54 8.38 17.92
N THR A 170 -8.37 8.87 18.35
CA THR A 170 -8.00 8.95 19.76
C THR A 170 -8.48 10.24 20.41
N GLY A 171 -8.73 11.29 19.63
CA GLY A 171 -9.01 12.63 20.14
C GLY A 171 -7.75 13.36 20.60
N LEU A 172 -6.61 13.05 19.98
CA LEU A 172 -5.34 13.73 20.26
C LEU A 172 -5.44 15.19 19.80
N GLU A 173 -5.13 16.14 20.67
CA GLU A 173 -5.12 17.56 20.33
C GLU A 173 -4.02 17.84 19.27
N PRO A 174 -4.30 18.59 18.19
CA PRO A 174 -3.33 18.87 17.12
C PRO A 174 -1.99 19.43 17.62
N GLU A 175 -2.01 20.26 18.66
CA GLU A 175 -0.84 20.92 19.23
C GLU A 175 0.11 19.93 19.94
N ARG A 176 -0.42 18.76 20.34
CA ARG A 176 0.35 17.67 20.96
C ARG A 176 0.85 16.64 19.94
N ALA A 177 0.34 16.67 18.72
CA ALA A 177 0.68 15.71 17.67
C ALA A 177 2.00 16.08 16.99
N ARG A 178 3.04 15.25 17.22
CA ARG A 178 4.37 15.41 16.61
C ARG A 178 4.59 14.36 15.52
N ARG A 179 4.53 14.74 14.25
CA ARG A 179 4.79 13.87 13.10
C ARG A 179 6.28 13.68 12.88
N VAL A 180 6.73 12.42 12.84
CA VAL A 180 8.13 12.02 12.65
C VAL A 180 8.29 11.22 11.36
N VAL A 181 9.14 11.69 10.45
CA VAL A 181 9.33 11.11 9.11
C VAL A 181 10.78 10.67 8.95
N PHE A 182 10.99 9.41 8.54
CA PHE A 182 12.31 8.87 8.19
C PHE A 182 12.18 7.89 7.02
N HIS A 183 13.23 7.79 6.22
CA HIS A 183 13.28 6.96 5.01
C HIS A 183 14.04 5.65 5.20
N GLU A 184 14.65 5.45 6.36
CA GLU A 184 15.30 4.22 6.80
C GLU A 184 15.18 4.11 8.33
N ILE A 185 15.26 2.88 8.86
CA ILE A 185 15.14 2.62 10.30
C ILE A 185 16.51 2.30 10.88
N THR A 186 17.36 3.32 10.91
CA THR A 186 18.69 3.30 11.53
C THR A 186 18.68 4.17 12.80
N LYS A 187 19.62 3.95 13.72
CA LYS A 187 19.69 4.74 14.97
C LYS A 187 19.84 6.23 14.66
N SER A 188 20.76 6.59 13.78
CA SER A 188 21.01 7.97 13.35
C SER A 188 19.78 8.61 12.69
N ALA A 189 19.15 7.94 11.74
CA ALA A 189 17.98 8.47 11.05
C ALA A 189 16.78 8.67 11.99
N VAL A 190 16.57 7.73 12.93
CA VAL A 190 15.51 7.85 13.94
C VAL A 190 15.79 9.00 14.89
N ASP A 191 17.00 9.11 15.46
CA ASP A 191 17.35 10.19 16.38
C ASP A 191 17.20 11.57 15.73
N GLU A 192 17.63 11.69 14.46
CA GLU A 192 17.53 12.94 13.70
C GLU A 192 16.08 13.32 13.37
N ALA A 193 15.26 12.34 13.00
CA ALA A 193 13.85 12.56 12.69
C ALA A 193 13.04 13.03 13.91
N PHE A 194 13.39 12.56 15.12
CA PHE A 194 12.74 12.99 16.36
C PHE A 194 13.10 14.42 16.76
N ARG A 195 14.29 14.92 16.38
CA ARG A 195 14.70 16.32 16.61
C ARG A 195 13.95 17.29 15.70
N HIS A 196 13.55 16.84 14.51
CA HIS A 196 12.87 17.64 13.48
C HIS A 196 11.39 17.27 13.32
N ALA A 197 10.73 16.90 14.43
CA ALA A 197 9.32 16.57 14.39
C ALA A 197 8.47 17.78 13.97
N ARG A 198 7.49 17.55 13.08
CA ARG A 198 6.60 18.58 12.53
C ARG A 198 5.13 18.33 12.87
N GLY A 199 4.24 19.25 12.50
CA GLY A 199 2.79 18.98 12.48
C GLY A 199 2.39 18.03 11.35
N ILE A 200 1.17 17.51 11.38
CA ILE A 200 0.59 16.75 10.25
C ILE A 200 0.44 17.67 9.04
N ASP A 201 0.86 17.19 7.88
CA ASP A 201 0.71 17.90 6.61
C ASP A 201 -0.67 17.59 6.04
N MET A 202 -1.58 18.56 6.19
CA MET A 202 -2.94 18.42 5.69
C MET A 202 -3.02 18.34 4.17
N GLN A 203 -2.06 18.87 3.41
CA GLN A 203 -2.09 18.74 1.94
C GLN A 203 -1.87 17.29 1.51
N LEU A 204 -0.98 16.56 2.19
CA LEU A 204 -0.78 15.14 1.95
C LEU A 204 -2.00 14.30 2.38
N VAL A 205 -2.62 14.65 3.50
CA VAL A 205 -3.86 14.04 3.97
C VAL A 205 -4.97 14.25 2.94
N ASP A 206 -5.21 15.49 2.51
CA ASP A 206 -6.26 15.86 1.57
C ASP A 206 -6.03 15.21 0.20
N ALA A 207 -4.77 15.11 -0.26
CA ALA A 207 -4.44 14.37 -1.47
C ALA A 207 -4.77 12.86 -1.36
N GLN A 208 -4.60 12.26 -0.18
CA GLN A 208 -5.00 10.88 0.07
C GLN A 208 -6.53 10.74 0.14
N GLN A 209 -7.21 11.64 0.83
CA GLN A 209 -8.67 11.66 0.95
C GLN A 209 -9.34 11.87 -0.40
N ALA A 210 -8.88 12.84 -1.20
CA ALA A 210 -9.39 13.10 -2.55
C ALA A 210 -9.28 11.85 -3.43
N ARG A 211 -8.14 11.13 -3.38
CA ARG A 211 -7.99 9.84 -4.06
C ARG A 211 -9.00 8.81 -3.54
N ARG A 212 -9.16 8.68 -2.22
CA ARG A 212 -10.06 7.72 -1.59
C ARG A 212 -11.53 7.98 -1.95
N ILE A 213 -11.94 9.24 -1.95
CA ILE A 213 -13.27 9.71 -2.35
C ILE A 213 -13.50 9.45 -3.84
N LEU A 214 -12.55 9.81 -4.70
CA LEU A 214 -12.65 9.56 -6.15
C LEU A 214 -12.83 8.07 -6.45
N ASP A 215 -12.00 7.21 -5.86
CA ASP A 215 -12.09 5.76 -6.07
C ASP A 215 -13.44 5.21 -5.52
N ARG A 216 -13.96 5.80 -4.43
CA ARG A 216 -15.28 5.47 -3.88
C ARG A 216 -16.42 5.86 -4.82
N LEU A 217 -16.40 7.08 -5.37
CA LEU A 217 -17.42 7.57 -6.30
C LEU A 217 -17.48 6.69 -7.56
N VAL A 218 -16.33 6.40 -8.16
CA VAL A 218 -16.23 5.55 -9.36
C VAL A 218 -16.75 4.14 -9.04
N GLY A 219 -16.28 3.52 -7.97
CA GLY A 219 -16.69 2.17 -7.60
C GLY A 219 -18.19 2.07 -7.32
N TYR A 220 -18.75 3.01 -6.55
CA TYR A 220 -20.16 2.98 -6.15
C TYR A 220 -21.11 3.32 -7.31
N LYS A 221 -20.76 4.29 -8.17
CA LYS A 221 -21.63 4.70 -9.29
C LYS A 221 -21.55 3.74 -10.48
N ILE A 222 -20.37 3.17 -10.79
CA ILE A 222 -20.19 2.36 -12.01
C ILE A 222 -20.48 0.86 -11.77
N SER A 223 -20.16 0.29 -10.59
CA SER A 223 -20.36 -1.15 -10.37
C SER A 223 -21.81 -1.63 -10.59
N PRO A 224 -22.87 -0.89 -10.18
CA PRO A 224 -24.26 -1.29 -10.47
C PRO A 224 -24.60 -1.31 -11.97
N LEU A 225 -23.89 -0.55 -12.80
CA LEU A 225 -24.03 -0.61 -14.26
C LEU A 225 -23.43 -1.92 -14.80
N LEU A 226 -22.24 -2.30 -14.33
CA LEU A 226 -21.60 -3.57 -14.69
C LEU A 226 -22.44 -4.78 -14.26
N TRP A 227 -23.14 -4.69 -13.12
CA TRP A 227 -24.02 -5.77 -12.66
C TRP A 227 -25.24 -5.97 -13.55
N ARG A 228 -25.78 -4.88 -14.11
CA ARG A 228 -26.93 -4.92 -15.01
C ARG A 228 -26.55 -5.39 -16.41
N ASN A 229 -25.38 -4.98 -16.92
CA ASN A 229 -25.02 -5.17 -18.32
C ASN A 229 -24.01 -6.29 -18.58
N VAL A 230 -23.31 -6.78 -17.55
CA VAL A 230 -22.23 -7.77 -17.72
C VAL A 230 -22.44 -8.97 -16.79
N ARG A 231 -22.23 -8.78 -15.48
CA ARG A 231 -22.38 -9.84 -14.47
C ARG A 231 -22.48 -9.25 -13.07
N ARG A 232 -23.43 -9.74 -12.27
CA ARG A 232 -23.53 -9.40 -10.84
C ARG A 232 -22.23 -9.75 -10.10
N GLY A 233 -21.81 -8.86 -9.19
CA GLY A 233 -20.61 -9.05 -8.37
C GLY A 233 -19.31 -8.52 -8.97
N LEU A 234 -19.33 -7.97 -10.20
CA LEU A 234 -18.16 -7.28 -10.76
C LEU A 234 -17.87 -5.95 -10.04
N SER A 235 -16.62 -5.50 -10.06
CA SER A 235 -16.24 -4.21 -9.48
C SER A 235 -15.67 -3.29 -10.56
N ALA A 236 -16.09 -2.03 -10.51
CA ALA A 236 -15.46 -0.98 -11.29
C ALA A 236 -14.31 -0.36 -10.49
N GLY A 237 -13.16 -0.19 -11.12
CA GLY A 237 -12.00 0.43 -10.50
C GLY A 237 -11.30 1.34 -11.49
N ARG A 238 -11.19 2.63 -11.17
CA ARG A 238 -10.64 3.67 -12.06
C ARG A 238 -9.29 3.27 -12.68
N VAL A 239 -8.37 2.74 -11.88
CA VAL A 239 -7.04 2.31 -12.35
C VAL A 239 -7.04 0.86 -12.83
N GLN A 240 -7.81 -0.02 -12.17
CA GLN A 240 -7.85 -1.45 -12.50
C GLN A 240 -8.43 -1.70 -13.90
N SER A 241 -9.47 -0.96 -14.28
CA SER A 241 -10.09 -1.07 -15.61
C SER A 241 -9.14 -0.64 -16.73
N VAL A 242 -8.29 0.36 -16.51
CA VAL A 242 -7.26 0.76 -17.48
C VAL A 242 -6.16 -0.30 -17.61
N ALA A 243 -5.70 -0.87 -16.48
CA ALA A 243 -4.71 -1.95 -16.51
C ALA A 243 -5.25 -3.19 -17.24
N LEU A 244 -6.51 -3.57 -16.98
CA LEU A 244 -7.17 -4.66 -17.70
C LEU A 244 -7.30 -4.35 -19.19
N ARG A 245 -7.65 -3.09 -19.54
CA ARG A 245 -7.72 -2.65 -20.94
C ARG A 245 -6.41 -2.89 -21.69
N LEU A 246 -5.25 -2.56 -21.10
CA LEU A 246 -3.95 -2.79 -21.74
C LEU A 246 -3.70 -4.28 -22.05
N ILE A 247 -4.15 -5.18 -21.17
CA ILE A 247 -4.04 -6.63 -21.39
C ILE A 247 -4.97 -7.07 -22.53
N VAL A 248 -6.22 -6.61 -22.51
CA VAL A 248 -7.22 -6.93 -23.54
C VAL A 248 -6.79 -6.39 -24.91
N GLU A 249 -6.23 -5.19 -24.98
CA GLU A 249 -5.70 -4.63 -26.23
C GLU A 249 -4.55 -5.48 -26.78
N ARG A 250 -3.61 -5.92 -25.91
CA ARG A 250 -2.55 -6.85 -26.33
C ARG A 250 -3.10 -8.20 -26.78
N GLU A 251 -4.12 -8.74 -26.11
CA GLU A 251 -4.71 -10.02 -26.51
C GLU A 251 -5.35 -9.90 -27.90
N ARG A 252 -6.08 -8.80 -28.16
CA ARG A 252 -6.67 -8.54 -29.48
C ARG A 252 -5.61 -8.34 -30.57
N GLU A 253 -4.47 -7.72 -30.25
CA GLU A 253 -3.32 -7.65 -31.17
C GLU A 253 -2.79 -9.05 -31.52
N ILE A 254 -2.75 -9.97 -30.55
CA ILE A 254 -2.31 -11.36 -30.75
C ILE A 254 -3.34 -12.14 -31.58
N GLU A 255 -4.63 -12.02 -31.27
CA GLU A 255 -5.72 -12.68 -32.02
C GLU A 255 -5.82 -12.19 -33.47
N ALA A 256 -5.57 -10.90 -33.71
CA ALA A 256 -5.58 -10.30 -35.04
C ALA A 256 -4.27 -10.51 -35.82
N PHE A 257 -3.23 -11.08 -35.19
CA PHE A 257 -1.95 -11.31 -35.83
C PHE A 257 -2.06 -12.44 -36.87
N VAL A 258 -1.85 -12.11 -38.14
CA VAL A 258 -1.74 -13.09 -39.23
C VAL A 258 -0.25 -13.43 -39.39
N PRO A 259 0.21 -14.65 -39.03
CA PRO A 259 1.60 -15.02 -39.18
C PRO A 259 1.99 -15.06 -40.65
N GLU A 260 3.13 -14.46 -40.97
CA GLU A 260 3.73 -14.54 -42.31
C GLU A 260 4.96 -15.46 -42.27
N GLU A 261 5.00 -16.42 -43.19
CA GLU A 261 6.16 -17.27 -43.39
C GLU A 261 7.36 -16.43 -43.86
N TYR A 262 8.53 -16.68 -43.25
CA TYR A 262 9.79 -16.17 -43.74
C TYR A 262 10.93 -17.13 -43.40
N TRP A 263 11.93 -17.16 -44.26
CA TRP A 263 13.12 -18.00 -44.08
C TRP A 263 14.37 -17.16 -43.85
N SER A 264 15.27 -17.70 -43.04
CA SER A 264 16.62 -17.16 -42.83
C SER A 264 17.62 -18.23 -43.26
N ILE A 265 18.64 -17.82 -44.01
CA ILE A 265 19.73 -18.71 -44.40
C ILE A 265 20.91 -18.49 -43.45
N LEU A 266 21.38 -19.58 -42.86
CA LEU A 266 22.56 -19.64 -42.02
C LEU A 266 23.61 -20.50 -42.72
N ALA A 267 24.85 -20.05 -42.77
CA ALA A 267 25.99 -20.79 -43.28
C ALA A 267 26.97 -21.06 -42.12
N ASP A 268 27.38 -22.32 -41.97
CA ASP A 268 28.47 -22.70 -41.09
C ASP A 268 29.79 -22.53 -41.84
N LEU A 269 30.56 -21.52 -41.47
CA LEU A 269 31.78 -21.13 -42.16
C LEU A 269 33.00 -21.39 -41.26
N ALA A 270 34.07 -21.87 -41.87
CA ALA A 270 35.38 -21.98 -41.24
C ALA A 270 36.44 -21.34 -42.15
N LYS A 271 37.51 -20.85 -41.53
CA LYS A 271 38.69 -20.42 -42.29
C LYS A 271 39.31 -21.65 -42.98
N ARG A 272 39.86 -21.47 -44.18
CA ARG A 272 40.58 -22.53 -44.93
C ARG A 272 41.96 -22.80 -44.28
N GLU A 273 41.98 -23.25 -43.04
CA GLU A 273 43.17 -23.55 -42.21
C GLU A 273 43.07 -24.94 -41.55
N PRO A 274 44.18 -25.55 -41.09
CA PRO A 274 44.18 -26.89 -40.49
C PRO A 274 43.31 -27.01 -39.23
N GLU A 275 43.29 -25.96 -38.39
CA GLU A 275 42.45 -25.86 -37.21
C GLU A 275 41.14 -25.13 -37.57
N LYS A 276 40.04 -25.89 -37.67
CA LYS A 276 38.75 -25.35 -38.12
C LYS A 276 37.97 -24.78 -36.95
N ARG A 277 38.09 -23.47 -36.73
CA ARG A 277 37.12 -22.72 -35.92
C ARG A 277 35.94 -22.31 -36.79
N HIS A 278 34.80 -22.91 -36.51
CA HIS A 278 33.54 -22.67 -37.18
C HIS A 278 32.80 -21.47 -36.58
N PHE A 279 32.02 -20.77 -37.41
CA PHE A 279 31.08 -19.75 -36.98
C PHE A 279 29.86 -19.70 -37.91
N LEU A 280 28.70 -19.37 -37.34
CA LEU A 280 27.48 -19.18 -38.10
C LEU A 280 27.42 -17.77 -38.69
N ALA A 281 27.30 -17.67 -40.00
CA ALA A 281 26.99 -16.45 -40.72
C ALA A 281 25.52 -16.47 -41.17
N LYS A 282 24.81 -15.35 -40.99
CA LYS A 282 23.44 -15.17 -41.50
C LYS A 282 23.47 -14.38 -42.80
N LEU A 283 22.77 -14.85 -43.84
CA LEU A 283 22.59 -14.10 -45.07
C LEU A 283 22.00 -12.72 -44.76
N HIS A 284 22.70 -11.67 -45.17
CA HIS A 284 22.34 -10.29 -44.80
C HIS A 284 21.73 -9.51 -45.96
N ARG A 285 22.19 -9.73 -47.20
CA ARG A 285 21.71 -9.08 -48.43
C ARG A 285 21.89 -10.01 -49.64
N ILE A 286 21.04 -9.85 -50.64
CA ILE A 286 21.19 -10.42 -52.00
C ILE A 286 21.33 -9.23 -52.94
N ASP A 287 22.36 -9.22 -53.79
CA ASP A 287 22.68 -8.13 -54.72
C ASP A 287 22.68 -6.73 -54.09
N GLY A 288 23.22 -6.64 -52.86
CA GLY A 288 23.28 -5.38 -52.11
C GLY A 288 21.94 -4.88 -51.54
N LYS A 289 20.82 -5.60 -51.75
CA LYS A 289 19.48 -5.24 -51.31
C LYS A 289 19.02 -6.08 -50.12
N LYS A 290 18.11 -5.52 -49.31
CA LYS A 290 17.36 -6.30 -48.32
C LYS A 290 16.44 -7.26 -49.07
N PHE A 291 16.28 -8.46 -48.53
CA PHE A 291 15.46 -9.51 -49.11
C PHE A 291 14.44 -10.02 -48.08
N LYS A 292 13.40 -10.70 -48.56
CA LYS A 292 12.47 -11.49 -47.75
C LYS A 292 12.26 -12.82 -48.46
N ILE A 293 12.75 -13.91 -47.88
CA ILE A 293 12.53 -15.25 -48.42
C ILE A 293 11.18 -15.71 -47.88
N SER A 294 10.20 -15.88 -48.75
CA SER A 294 8.81 -16.09 -48.31
C SER A 294 8.41 -17.57 -48.31
N THR A 295 9.18 -18.45 -48.94
CA THR A 295 8.89 -19.90 -49.01
C THR A 295 10.13 -20.76 -48.82
N GLY A 296 9.92 -22.00 -48.39
CA GLY A 296 11.00 -22.99 -48.25
C GLY A 296 11.65 -23.38 -49.59
N GLU A 297 10.92 -23.31 -50.70
CA GLU A 297 11.46 -23.56 -52.04
C GLU A 297 12.41 -22.46 -52.50
N GLU A 298 12.05 -21.20 -52.26
CA GLU A 298 12.94 -20.07 -52.49
C GLU A 298 14.21 -20.18 -51.64
N ALA A 299 14.06 -20.54 -50.36
CA ALA A 299 15.21 -20.76 -49.47
C ALA A 299 16.15 -21.85 -50.01
N LYS A 300 15.60 -22.99 -50.45
CA LYS A 300 16.40 -24.11 -50.99
C LYS A 300 17.12 -23.74 -52.29
N ARG A 301 16.50 -22.95 -53.17
CA ARG A 301 17.15 -22.46 -54.40
C ARG A 301 18.36 -21.60 -54.06
N ILE A 302 18.19 -20.63 -53.16
CA ILE A 302 19.30 -19.77 -52.73
C ILE A 302 20.40 -20.59 -52.04
N VAL A 303 20.05 -21.60 -51.23
CA VAL A 303 21.05 -22.48 -50.60
C VAL A 303 21.83 -23.26 -51.66
N ALA A 304 21.18 -23.83 -52.68
CA ALA A 304 21.85 -24.57 -53.74
C ALA A 304 22.86 -23.69 -54.52
N GLU A 305 22.52 -22.42 -54.75
CA GLU A 305 23.45 -21.44 -55.34
C GLU A 305 24.63 -21.14 -54.41
N LEU A 306 24.37 -20.95 -53.12
CA LEU A 306 25.39 -20.62 -52.12
C LEU A 306 26.34 -21.77 -51.78
N GLU A 307 25.90 -23.04 -51.92
CA GLU A 307 26.75 -24.23 -51.74
C GLU A 307 27.86 -24.33 -52.80
N GLN A 308 27.63 -23.75 -53.98
CA GLN A 308 28.59 -23.69 -55.08
C GLN A 308 29.46 -22.42 -55.05
N ALA A 309 29.12 -21.46 -54.18
CA ALA A 309 29.76 -20.16 -54.13
C ALA A 309 31.09 -20.17 -53.38
N GLU A 310 31.99 -19.26 -53.76
CA GLU A 310 33.18 -18.95 -52.99
C GLU A 310 32.88 -17.88 -51.93
N TRP A 311 33.26 -18.19 -50.69
CA TRP A 311 33.04 -17.30 -49.55
C TRP A 311 34.27 -16.46 -49.26
N VAL A 312 34.13 -15.15 -49.36
CA VAL A 312 35.19 -14.18 -49.09
C VAL A 312 34.78 -13.19 -48.02
N VAL A 313 35.73 -12.84 -47.14
CA VAL A 313 35.52 -11.80 -46.13
C VAL A 313 35.72 -10.44 -46.79
N THR A 314 34.64 -9.71 -47.02
CA THR A 314 34.68 -8.38 -47.66
C THR A 314 34.98 -7.25 -46.67
N GLN A 315 34.59 -7.39 -45.40
CA GLN A 315 34.80 -6.37 -44.39
C GLN A 315 34.84 -6.95 -42.97
N VAL A 316 35.76 -6.45 -42.15
CA VAL A 316 35.80 -6.70 -40.71
C VAL A 316 35.74 -5.37 -39.97
N LYS A 317 34.70 -5.17 -39.14
CA LYS A 317 34.59 -4.00 -38.26
C LYS A 317 34.83 -4.42 -36.83
N LYS A 318 35.85 -3.82 -36.20
CA LYS A 318 36.11 -3.95 -34.76
C LYS A 318 35.66 -2.69 -34.06
N GLY A 319 34.89 -2.83 -33.00
CA GLY A 319 34.37 -1.70 -32.22
C GLY A 319 34.32 -2.04 -30.74
N THR A 320 34.60 -1.05 -29.91
CA THR A 320 34.50 -1.17 -28.46
C THR A 320 33.20 -0.53 -28.01
N ARG A 321 32.36 -1.26 -27.27
CA ARG A 321 31.13 -0.73 -26.68
C ARG A 321 31.27 -0.66 -25.18
N GLN A 322 31.07 0.53 -24.61
CA GLN A 322 31.01 0.70 -23.17
C GLN A 322 29.57 0.49 -22.68
N ARG A 323 29.37 -0.40 -21.71
CA ARG A 323 28.09 -0.59 -21.02
C ARG A 323 28.14 0.13 -19.67
N ARG A 324 27.23 1.06 -19.45
CA ARG A 324 27.09 1.75 -18.15
C ARG A 324 26.28 0.90 -17.17
N PRO A 325 26.56 0.97 -15.86
CA PRO A 325 25.78 0.28 -14.84
C PRO A 325 24.35 0.85 -14.78
N TYR A 326 23.41 -0.01 -14.39
CA TYR A 326 22.02 0.38 -14.15
C TYR A 326 21.91 1.36 -12.97
N PRO A 327 20.88 2.21 -12.94
CA PRO A 327 20.59 3.02 -11.76
C PRO A 327 20.21 2.15 -10.54
N PRO A 328 20.33 2.70 -9.32
CA PRO A 328 19.73 2.15 -8.11
C PRO A 328 18.24 1.87 -8.28
N PHE A 329 17.71 0.98 -7.44
CA PHE A 329 16.33 0.54 -7.56
C PHE A 329 15.32 1.62 -7.17
N THR A 330 14.31 1.78 -8.01
CA THR A 330 13.00 2.34 -7.68
C THR A 330 12.02 1.21 -7.39
N THR A 331 10.80 1.53 -6.94
CA THR A 331 9.73 0.53 -6.73
C THR A 331 9.48 -0.30 -7.99
N SER A 332 9.38 0.34 -9.15
CA SER A 332 9.06 -0.32 -10.42
C SER A 332 10.21 -1.21 -10.92
N THR A 333 11.44 -0.68 -10.90
CA THR A 333 12.62 -1.44 -11.37
C THR A 333 12.95 -2.61 -10.43
N MET A 334 12.76 -2.46 -9.12
CA MET A 334 12.87 -3.56 -8.16
C MET A 334 11.85 -4.66 -8.46
N GLN A 335 10.57 -4.30 -8.69
CA GLN A 335 9.54 -5.27 -9.02
C GLN A 335 9.81 -6.00 -10.34
N MET A 336 10.26 -5.28 -11.37
CA MET A 336 10.63 -5.86 -12.66
C MET A 336 11.79 -6.84 -12.53
N GLU A 337 12.88 -6.45 -11.85
CA GLU A 337 14.05 -7.32 -11.69
C GLU A 337 13.75 -8.53 -10.79
N ALA A 338 12.98 -8.35 -9.72
CA ALA A 338 12.54 -9.46 -8.86
C ALA A 338 11.65 -10.45 -9.63
N SER A 339 10.78 -9.96 -10.53
CA SER A 339 9.99 -10.83 -11.41
C SER A 339 10.88 -11.59 -12.39
N ARG A 340 11.83 -10.92 -13.06
CA ARG A 340 12.70 -11.54 -14.08
C ARG A 340 13.74 -12.51 -13.50
N LYS A 341 14.32 -12.19 -12.34
CA LYS A 341 15.44 -12.95 -11.76
C LYS A 341 15.03 -13.93 -10.67
N LEU A 342 13.97 -13.62 -9.92
CA LEU A 342 13.55 -14.40 -8.76
C LEU A 342 12.16 -15.03 -8.93
N ASN A 343 11.49 -14.80 -10.06
CA ASN A 343 10.12 -15.24 -10.31
C ASN A 343 9.13 -14.77 -9.23
N PHE A 344 9.38 -13.60 -8.61
CA PHE A 344 8.48 -13.03 -7.62
C PHE A 344 7.35 -12.26 -8.28
N THR A 345 6.12 -12.48 -7.78
CA THR A 345 5.01 -11.58 -8.09
C THR A 345 5.25 -10.23 -7.42
N ALA A 346 4.69 -9.14 -7.98
CA ALA A 346 4.79 -7.81 -7.38
C ALA A 346 4.35 -7.80 -5.90
N ARG A 347 3.30 -8.55 -5.56
CA ARG A 347 2.83 -8.71 -4.17
C ARG A 347 3.86 -9.38 -3.26
N ARG A 348 4.56 -10.41 -3.73
CA ARG A 348 5.61 -11.09 -2.96
C ARG A 348 6.80 -10.15 -2.77
N THR A 349 7.26 -9.48 -3.83
CA THR A 349 8.35 -8.50 -3.77
C THR A 349 8.07 -7.40 -2.75
N MET A 350 6.89 -6.76 -2.81
CA MET A 350 6.56 -5.69 -1.87
C MET A 350 6.43 -6.16 -0.43
N ARG A 351 5.91 -7.38 -0.19
CA ARG A 351 5.84 -7.96 1.16
C ARG A 351 7.23 -8.21 1.75
N THR A 352 8.13 -8.77 0.94
CA THR A 352 9.52 -8.99 1.33
C THR A 352 10.22 -7.67 1.59
N ALA A 353 10.11 -6.70 0.69
CA ALA A 353 10.70 -5.38 0.86
C ALA A 353 10.16 -4.64 2.10
N GLN A 354 8.85 -4.69 2.38
CA GLN A 354 8.27 -4.14 3.61
C GLN A 354 8.93 -4.78 4.86
N SER A 355 9.13 -6.10 4.86
CA SER A 355 9.75 -6.80 5.99
C SER A 355 11.22 -6.38 6.16
N LEU A 356 11.95 -6.21 5.05
CA LEU A 356 13.34 -5.73 5.08
C LEU A 356 13.43 -4.29 5.59
N TYR A 357 12.50 -3.42 5.22
CA TYR A 357 12.45 -2.03 5.69
C TYR A 357 12.07 -1.93 7.18
N GLU A 358 10.99 -2.60 7.59
CA GLU A 358 10.48 -2.53 8.99
C GLU A 358 11.39 -3.23 9.99
N GLY A 359 12.08 -4.27 9.52
CA GLY A 359 13.14 -4.94 10.22
C GLY A 359 12.96 -6.45 10.31
N VAL A 360 14.06 -7.16 10.09
CA VAL A 360 14.17 -8.62 10.24
C VAL A 360 15.05 -8.96 11.43
N LYS A 361 14.76 -10.08 12.12
CA LYS A 361 15.59 -10.54 13.23
C LYS A 361 16.89 -11.15 12.71
N LEU A 362 18.02 -10.59 13.10
CA LEU A 362 19.36 -11.07 12.75
C LEU A 362 20.12 -11.52 14.02
N GLY A 363 19.84 -12.73 14.50
CA GLY A 363 20.52 -13.30 15.68
C GLY A 363 20.58 -12.32 16.86
N ASP A 364 21.80 -12.14 17.39
CA ASP A 364 22.08 -11.26 18.53
C ASP A 364 21.97 -9.76 18.20
N GLN A 365 22.04 -9.40 16.92
CA GLN A 365 21.83 -8.02 16.47
C GLN A 365 20.35 -7.60 16.57
N GLY A 366 19.43 -8.55 16.77
CA GLY A 366 17.99 -8.30 16.94
C GLY A 366 17.29 -7.83 15.66
N ALA A 367 16.16 -7.12 15.79
CA ALA A 367 15.43 -6.58 14.62
C ALA A 367 16.17 -5.36 14.03
N VAL A 368 16.54 -5.43 12.74
CA VAL A 368 17.27 -4.38 12.00
C VAL A 368 16.58 -4.12 10.66
N GLY A 369 16.36 -2.84 10.33
CA GLY A 369 15.90 -2.41 9.00
C GLY A 369 17.06 -2.46 8.01
N LEU A 370 16.95 -3.29 6.98
CA LEU A 370 18.03 -3.62 6.04
C LEU A 370 18.00 -2.81 4.75
N ILE A 371 16.87 -2.17 4.43
CA ILE A 371 16.75 -1.34 3.25
C ILE A 371 16.08 -0.01 3.57
N THR A 372 16.33 0.98 2.73
CA THR A 372 15.56 2.23 2.67
C THR A 372 14.12 1.96 2.22
N TYR A 373 13.26 2.97 2.35
CA TYR A 373 11.84 2.88 2.07
C TYR A 373 11.55 2.41 0.64
N MET A 374 10.83 1.30 0.52
CA MET A 374 10.63 0.57 -0.74
C MET A 374 9.55 1.17 -1.67
N ARG A 375 8.86 2.24 -1.27
CA ARG A 375 7.88 2.96 -2.10
C ARG A 375 8.46 4.31 -2.51
N THR A 376 9.32 4.26 -3.51
CA THR A 376 10.06 5.38 -4.06
C THR A 376 10.08 5.33 -5.59
N ASP A 377 10.03 6.49 -6.22
CA ASP A 377 10.31 6.70 -7.65
C ASP A 377 11.69 7.33 -7.89
N SER A 378 12.43 7.60 -6.81
CA SER A 378 13.73 8.25 -6.84
C SER A 378 14.87 7.26 -7.07
N THR A 379 15.86 7.69 -7.84
CA THR A 379 17.15 7.00 -8.00
C THR A 379 18.29 7.68 -7.22
N ASN A 380 17.96 8.67 -6.39
CA ASN A 380 18.94 9.39 -5.58
C ASN A 380 19.56 8.48 -4.51
N VAL A 381 20.82 8.71 -4.17
CA VAL A 381 21.53 7.99 -3.11
C VAL A 381 22.30 9.01 -2.27
N ALA A 382 22.15 8.94 -0.95
CA ALA A 382 22.83 9.80 0.00
C ALA A 382 24.35 9.72 -0.16
N LYS A 383 25.05 10.83 0.07
CA LYS A 383 26.51 10.91 -0.08
C LYS A 383 27.25 9.89 0.79
N GLU A 384 26.77 9.67 2.01
CA GLU A 384 27.31 8.68 2.95
C GLU A 384 27.19 7.25 2.38
N ALA A 385 26.01 6.87 1.88
CA ALA A 385 25.79 5.57 1.26
C ALA A 385 26.60 5.38 -0.04
N GLN A 386 26.81 6.46 -0.81
CA GLN A 386 27.73 6.41 -1.96
C GLN A 386 29.17 6.15 -1.51
N ALA A 387 29.62 6.77 -0.42
CA ALA A 387 30.97 6.56 0.11
C ALA A 387 31.15 5.10 0.59
N GLN A 388 30.20 4.56 1.37
CA GLN A 388 30.21 3.16 1.83
C GLN A 388 30.23 2.17 0.66
N ALA A 389 29.40 2.39 -0.36
CA ALA A 389 29.39 1.52 -1.55
C ALA A 389 30.72 1.56 -2.31
N ARG A 390 31.40 2.71 -2.34
CA ARG A 390 32.72 2.85 -2.99
C ARG A 390 33.82 2.14 -2.23
N GLU A 391 33.83 2.27 -0.90
CA GLU A 391 34.74 1.56 -0.01
C GLU A 391 34.58 0.04 -0.18
N PHE A 392 33.34 -0.46 -0.12
CA PHE A 392 33.04 -1.86 -0.37
C PHE A 392 33.52 -2.35 -1.75
N ILE A 393 33.34 -1.54 -2.81
CA ILE A 393 33.80 -1.91 -4.15
C ILE A 393 35.33 -1.98 -4.22
N ALA A 394 36.02 -0.99 -3.64
CA ALA A 394 37.48 -0.95 -3.59
C ALA A 394 38.04 -2.18 -2.84
N ASP A 395 37.49 -2.47 -1.66
CA ASP A 395 37.95 -3.57 -0.81
C ASP A 395 37.66 -4.94 -1.42
N ARG A 396 36.47 -5.13 -2.01
CA ARG A 396 36.02 -6.45 -2.49
C ARG A 396 36.47 -6.78 -3.91
N TYR A 397 36.54 -5.77 -4.79
CA TYR A 397 36.78 -5.97 -6.22
C TYR A 397 38.02 -5.24 -6.74
N GLY A 398 38.58 -4.29 -5.97
CA GLY A 398 39.76 -3.51 -6.34
C GLY A 398 39.45 -2.24 -7.13
N ASP A 399 40.41 -1.31 -7.16
CA ASP A 399 40.28 0.02 -7.75
C ASP A 399 39.91 0.04 -9.24
N ALA A 400 40.24 -1.03 -9.98
CA ALA A 400 39.89 -1.16 -11.39
C ALA A 400 38.36 -1.22 -11.63
N PHE A 401 37.59 -1.66 -10.63
CA PHE A 401 36.13 -1.73 -10.67
C PHE A 401 35.46 -0.49 -10.07
N LEU A 402 36.23 0.39 -9.42
CA LEU A 402 35.71 1.61 -8.80
C LEU A 402 35.65 2.76 -9.82
N PRO A 403 34.46 3.32 -10.11
CA PRO A 403 34.39 4.49 -10.97
C PRO A 403 35.15 5.67 -10.37
N LYS A 404 35.93 6.40 -11.18
CA LYS A 404 36.71 7.58 -10.74
C LYS A 404 35.84 8.64 -10.03
N LYS A 405 34.59 8.80 -10.48
CA LYS A 405 33.59 9.67 -9.86
C LYS A 405 32.33 8.87 -9.53
N PRO A 406 31.65 9.16 -8.41
CA PRO A 406 30.36 8.54 -8.09
C PRO A 406 29.35 8.75 -9.23
N PRO A 407 28.69 7.68 -9.72
CA PRO A 407 27.63 7.83 -10.71
C PRO A 407 26.47 8.65 -10.14
N ILE A 408 25.96 9.61 -10.93
CA ILE A 408 24.77 10.40 -10.57
C ILE A 408 23.64 9.98 -11.51
N TYR A 409 22.53 9.55 -10.91
CA TYR A 409 21.33 9.14 -11.63
C TYR A 409 20.23 10.17 -11.43
N LYS A 410 19.73 10.73 -12.52
CA LYS A 410 18.61 11.69 -12.48
C LYS A 410 17.28 10.94 -12.46
N THR A 411 16.42 11.28 -11.51
CA THR A 411 15.04 10.80 -11.46
C THR A 411 14.27 11.38 -12.65
N LYS A 412 13.58 10.53 -13.42
CA LYS A 412 12.84 10.93 -14.63
C LYS A 412 11.39 11.37 -14.36
N ALA A 413 10.86 11.12 -13.17
CA ALA A 413 9.46 11.38 -12.85
C ALA A 413 9.21 12.87 -12.59
N ARG A 414 8.25 13.44 -13.31
CA ARG A 414 7.89 14.88 -13.30
C ARG A 414 7.26 15.35 -11.98
N SER A 415 6.86 14.42 -11.11
CA SER A 415 6.23 14.65 -9.81
C SER A 415 6.98 13.96 -8.66
N ALA A 416 8.23 13.54 -8.87
CA ALA A 416 9.01 12.90 -7.82
C ALA A 416 9.19 13.90 -6.68
N GLN A 417 8.80 13.52 -5.47
CA GLN A 417 9.23 14.22 -4.27
C GLN A 417 10.72 13.92 -4.14
N GLU A 418 11.57 14.87 -4.53
CA GLU A 418 13.04 14.75 -4.53
C GLU A 418 13.64 14.42 -3.15
N ALA A 419 12.82 14.45 -2.08
CA ALA A 419 13.18 14.03 -0.73
C ALA A 419 13.33 12.50 -0.57
N HIS A 420 12.92 11.68 -1.54
CA HIS A 420 12.97 10.23 -1.41
C HIS A 420 14.31 9.68 -1.92
N GLU A 421 14.85 8.69 -1.22
CA GLU A 421 16.03 7.94 -1.64
C GLU A 421 15.64 6.71 -2.50
N ALA A 422 16.58 6.19 -3.27
CA ALA A 422 16.46 4.91 -3.93
C ALA A 422 16.38 3.76 -2.93
N ILE A 423 15.87 2.61 -3.37
CA ILE A 423 15.89 1.36 -2.61
C ILE A 423 17.32 0.81 -2.59
N ARG A 424 17.95 0.86 -1.42
CA ARG A 424 19.34 0.41 -1.18
C ARG A 424 19.48 -0.23 0.21
N PRO A 425 20.57 -0.95 0.48
CA PRO A 425 20.92 -1.34 1.84
C PRO A 425 21.10 -0.12 2.76
N THR A 426 20.74 -0.25 4.04
CA THR A 426 20.93 0.79 5.06
C THR A 426 22.36 0.89 5.58
N SER A 427 23.17 -0.16 5.38
CA SER A 427 24.58 -0.26 5.78
C SER A 427 25.36 -1.16 4.82
#